data_AF-A0A0A2VPG1-F1
#
_entry.id   AF-A0A0A2VPG1-F1
#
_cell.length_a   1.000
_cell.length_b   1.000
_cell.length_c   1.000
_cell.angle_alpha   90.00
_cell.angle_beta   90.00
_cell.angle_gamma   90.00
#
_symmetry.space_group_name_H-M   'P 1'
#
loop_
_entity.id
_entity.type
_entity.pdbx_description
1 polymer ?
#
loop_
_entity_poly.entity_id
_entity_poly.type
_entity_poly.pdbx_seq_one_letter_code
_entity_poly.pdbx_strand_id
1 'polypeptide(L)'
;MYAPRAEAESIPALQELKNVLAEQRHSYVCGGRIPIAANANSSAGEAAPAMKQALQSDPITIRWDVSGLSEADESPCGKLTLPVAKQVDRDALNALMRDCQPATFGLGRQDVYDETYRKALKMDPDEFCTTFDPYSLEIVDTIAQILLPSYLDSATHRAVEARLYKLNVYSGPSGMFKAHVDTPRSPTQFGSLVVCLPVEHQGGQLKVRHQGEETTFDGSMLANHDKTAHIEWAAFYSDCEHEVMEVSAGNRLTLTYNLFAVPGAGRLTGQYLTLDPTHLPLYRAVKRMMSLEPFSGKGGMLGFWCSHVYAYNNATEVPLPETLKGVDAALWETFKALGIDVKIAPVIQDDDMVGEAFEHYKGRVKEIPSEWIVGKKFGLELHSWEVHSFEEYNELYTSWGSYLNKMPTYWLTEPVQREPQIYYTAHGNQASTDVMYSSCAILATLPPKESAATD
;
A
#
# COMPACT_ATOMS: atom_id res chain seq x y z
N MET A 1 -8.01 -33.86 21.18
CA MET A 1 -7.21 -34.35 20.04
C MET A 1 -6.76 -33.08 19.35
N TYR A 2 -5.45 -32.88 19.21
CA TYR A 2 -4.89 -31.74 18.49
C TYR A 2 -5.59 -31.62 17.13
N ALA A 3 -5.90 -30.40 16.66
CA ALA A 3 -6.09 -30.24 15.22
C ALA A 3 -4.74 -30.62 14.60
N PRO A 4 -4.63 -31.74 13.86
CA PRO A 4 -3.35 -32.14 13.31
C PRO A 4 -2.82 -31.00 12.45
N ARG A 5 -1.50 -30.77 12.50
CA ARG A 5 -0.80 -29.86 11.60
C ARG A 5 -1.21 -30.27 10.18
N ALA A 6 -2.11 -29.51 9.58
CA ALA A 6 -2.74 -29.90 8.34
C ALA A 6 -1.84 -29.42 7.22
N GLU A 7 -0.86 -30.25 6.87
CA GLU A 7 0.06 -29.94 5.78
C GLU A 7 -0.74 -29.86 4.48
N ALA A 8 -0.96 -28.62 4.02
CA ALA A 8 -1.63 -28.33 2.74
C ALA A 8 -0.96 -29.07 1.56
N GLU A 9 0.33 -29.41 1.71
CA GLU A 9 1.14 -30.16 0.73
C GLU A 9 0.58 -31.56 0.42
N SER A 10 -0.21 -32.15 1.32
CA SER A 10 -0.82 -33.46 1.12
C SER A 10 -2.07 -33.44 0.23
N ILE A 11 -2.59 -32.26 -0.14
CA ILE A 11 -3.83 -32.09 -0.91
C ILE A 11 -3.52 -31.49 -2.28
N PRO A 12 -3.59 -32.27 -3.39
CA PRO A 12 -3.22 -31.80 -4.72
C PRO A 12 -3.94 -30.52 -5.18
N ALA A 13 -5.22 -30.39 -4.82
CA ALA A 13 -6.03 -29.21 -5.15
C ALA A 13 -5.53 -27.92 -4.46
N LEU A 14 -4.98 -28.03 -3.24
CA LEU A 14 -4.38 -26.89 -2.55
C LEU A 14 -3.00 -26.57 -3.14
N GLN A 15 -2.23 -27.58 -3.54
CA GLN A 15 -0.93 -27.34 -4.18
C GLN A 15 -1.06 -26.58 -5.50
N GLU A 16 -2.08 -26.88 -6.31
CA GLU A 16 -2.37 -26.12 -7.53
C GLU A 16 -2.65 -24.64 -7.21
N LEU A 17 -3.45 -24.37 -6.17
CA LEU A 17 -3.74 -23.01 -5.72
C LEU A 17 -2.49 -22.29 -5.20
N LYS A 18 -1.64 -22.97 -4.42
CA LYS A 18 -0.34 -22.44 -3.96
C LYS A 18 0.54 -22.04 -5.14
N ASN A 19 0.62 -22.87 -6.17
CA ASN A 19 1.40 -22.58 -7.37
C ASN A 19 0.85 -21.36 -8.11
N VAL A 20 -0.48 -21.28 -8.31
CA VAL A 20 -1.12 -20.12 -8.94
C VAL A 20 -0.82 -18.83 -8.17
N LEU A 21 -0.89 -18.87 -6.83
CA LEU A 21 -0.57 -17.73 -5.96
C LEU A 21 0.91 -17.33 -6.06
N ALA A 22 1.84 -18.29 -6.07
CA ALA A 22 3.27 -18.03 -6.20
C ALA A 22 3.65 -17.44 -7.57
N GLU A 23 2.90 -17.77 -8.63
CA GLU A 23 3.10 -17.23 -9.98
C GLU A 23 2.42 -15.87 -10.21
N GLN A 24 1.52 -15.44 -9.31
CA GLN A 24 0.85 -14.16 -9.45
C GLN A 24 1.83 -12.99 -9.25
N ARG A 25 2.15 -12.29 -10.33
CA ARG A 25 2.83 -10.99 -10.27
C ARG A 25 1.79 -9.87 -10.30
N HIS A 26 1.61 -9.18 -9.19
CA HIS A 26 0.75 -8.00 -9.13
C HIS A 26 1.58 -6.72 -9.25
N SER A 27 1.01 -5.71 -9.90
CA SER A 27 1.63 -4.40 -9.96
C SER A 27 1.69 -3.79 -8.55
N TYR A 28 2.90 -3.56 -8.06
CA TYR A 28 3.15 -2.78 -6.84
C TYR A 28 3.38 -1.29 -7.15
N VAL A 29 3.57 -0.99 -8.43
CA VAL A 29 3.88 0.32 -8.97
C VAL A 29 3.31 0.45 -10.39
N CYS A 30 2.92 1.65 -10.77
CA CYS A 30 2.59 2.03 -12.13
C CYS A 30 3.10 3.44 -12.40
N GLY A 31 3.25 3.80 -13.67
CA GLY A 31 3.72 5.14 -14.04
C GLY A 31 3.66 5.37 -15.53
N GLY A 32 4.01 6.58 -15.94
CA GLY A 32 3.97 6.94 -17.35
C GLY A 32 4.46 8.36 -17.62
N ARG A 33 4.42 8.72 -18.90
CA ARG A 33 4.83 10.02 -19.42
C ARG A 33 3.65 10.77 -20.00
N ILE A 34 3.56 12.05 -19.65
CA ILE A 34 2.58 12.97 -20.24
C ILE A 34 3.33 14.10 -20.94
N PRO A 35 3.24 14.21 -22.28
CA PRO A 35 3.88 15.31 -22.99
C PRO A 35 3.22 16.64 -22.62
N ILE A 36 4.03 17.70 -22.55
CA ILE A 36 3.52 19.08 -22.46
C ILE A 36 3.15 19.56 -23.87
N ALA A 37 1.95 20.10 -24.03
CA ALA A 37 1.51 20.72 -25.27
C ALA A 37 2.45 21.88 -25.65
N ALA A 38 2.99 21.84 -26.88
CA ALA A 38 3.69 22.99 -27.42
C ALA A 38 2.67 24.12 -27.60
N ASN A 39 2.99 25.35 -27.19
CA ASN A 39 2.11 26.52 -27.35
C ASN A 39 1.58 26.61 -28.79
N ALA A 40 0.34 26.16 -28.99
CA ALA A 40 -0.31 26.15 -30.29
C ALA A 40 -0.81 27.56 -30.62
N ASN A 41 0.08 28.44 -31.04
CA ASN A 41 -0.32 29.54 -31.91
C ASN A 41 -0.51 28.97 -33.33
N SER A 42 -1.56 28.18 -33.53
CA SER A 42 -2.03 27.84 -34.87
C SER A 42 -3.54 27.62 -34.85
N SER A 43 -4.23 28.59 -35.45
CA SER A 43 -5.60 28.60 -35.95
C SER A 43 -6.38 27.28 -35.88
N ALA A 44 -7.56 27.36 -35.26
CA ALA A 44 -8.63 26.38 -35.35
C ALA A 44 -8.88 25.97 -36.82
N GLY A 45 -8.53 24.73 -37.14
CA GLY A 45 -8.83 24.06 -38.39
C GLY A 45 -9.67 22.82 -38.10
N GLU A 46 -10.68 22.62 -38.93
CA GLU A 46 -11.81 21.69 -38.88
C GLU A 46 -11.58 20.31 -38.22
N ALA A 47 -12.59 19.91 -37.42
CA ALA A 47 -12.65 18.66 -36.67
C ALA A 47 -12.73 17.43 -37.59
N ALA A 48 -11.68 16.61 -37.56
CA ALA A 48 -11.70 15.21 -38.01
C ALA A 48 -12.27 14.30 -36.89
N PRO A 49 -12.77 13.09 -37.20
CA PRO A 49 -13.47 12.25 -36.24
C PRO A 49 -12.54 11.81 -35.09
N ALA A 50 -13.10 11.73 -33.88
CA ALA A 50 -12.43 11.47 -32.61
C ALA A 50 -11.69 10.12 -32.57
N MET A 51 -10.47 10.11 -33.09
CA MET A 51 -9.43 9.19 -32.66
C MET A 51 -8.90 9.77 -31.34
N LYS A 52 -8.99 9.05 -30.21
CA LYS A 52 -8.56 9.52 -28.87
C LYS A 52 -7.23 10.26 -28.99
N GLN A 53 -7.24 11.58 -28.90
CA GLN A 53 -6.00 12.37 -28.87
C GLN A 53 -5.18 11.87 -27.68
N ALA A 54 -3.88 11.65 -27.90
CA ALA A 54 -2.98 11.31 -26.81
C ALA A 54 -3.09 12.41 -25.73
N LEU A 55 -3.28 12.02 -24.47
CA LEU A 55 -3.42 12.95 -23.37
C LEU A 55 -2.18 13.84 -23.29
N GLN A 56 -2.37 15.17 -23.25
CA GLN A 56 -1.29 16.14 -23.11
C GLN A 56 -1.62 17.09 -21.96
N SER A 57 -0.60 17.58 -21.28
CA SER A 57 -0.75 18.64 -20.28
C SER A 57 -0.49 20.00 -20.89
N ASP A 58 -1.23 21.01 -20.47
CA ASP A 58 -0.83 22.41 -20.66
C ASP A 58 0.45 22.73 -19.87
N PRO A 59 1.18 23.82 -20.20
CA PRO A 59 2.26 24.34 -19.39
C PRO A 59 1.84 24.54 -17.92
N ILE A 60 2.67 24.06 -16.99
CA ILE A 60 2.35 24.04 -15.57
C ILE A 60 2.82 25.36 -14.94
N THR A 61 1.96 26.00 -14.16
CA THR A 61 2.34 27.15 -13.36
C THR A 61 2.38 26.78 -11.89
N ILE A 62 3.48 27.08 -11.22
CA ILE A 62 3.60 27.06 -9.75
C ILE A 62 3.61 28.51 -9.26
N ARG A 63 2.81 28.79 -8.25
CA ARG A 63 2.80 30.05 -7.49
C ARG A 63 3.07 29.76 -6.03
N TRP A 64 3.87 30.58 -5.38
CA TRP A 64 4.21 30.39 -3.97
C TRP A 64 4.33 31.71 -3.22
N ASP A 65 4.26 31.63 -1.91
CA ASP A 65 4.47 32.75 -1.01
C ASP A 65 5.97 33.00 -0.83
N VAL A 66 6.42 34.22 -1.12
CA VAL A 66 7.85 34.57 -1.00
C VAL A 66 8.24 34.71 0.47
N SER A 67 9.39 34.15 0.85
CA SER A 67 9.84 34.13 2.24
C SER A 67 10.40 35.48 2.71
N GLY A 68 10.29 35.78 4.01
CA GLY A 68 11.02 36.88 4.65
C GLY A 68 10.48 38.30 4.43
N LEU A 69 9.21 38.44 4.04
CA LEU A 69 8.57 39.75 3.82
C LEU A 69 7.76 40.19 5.05
N SER A 70 7.74 41.51 5.31
CA SER A 70 6.96 42.09 6.41
C SER A 70 5.48 42.17 6.03
N GLU A 71 4.57 42.03 7.00
CA GLU A 71 3.09 42.08 6.82
C GLU A 71 2.55 43.34 6.09
N ALA A 72 3.39 44.35 5.86
CA ALA A 72 3.04 45.61 5.23
C ALA A 72 3.16 45.63 3.70
N ASP A 73 3.81 44.64 3.07
CA ASP A 73 3.85 44.50 1.61
C ASP A 73 2.73 43.55 1.16
N GLU A 74 1.91 43.97 0.19
CA GLU A 74 0.92 43.10 -0.48
C GLU A 74 1.57 41.77 -0.84
N SER A 75 1.14 40.66 -0.21
CA SER A 75 1.76 39.33 -0.24
C SER A 75 2.47 39.01 -1.57
N PRO A 76 3.79 39.22 -1.67
CA PRO A 76 4.52 39.02 -2.91
C PRO A 76 4.49 37.55 -3.28
N CYS A 77 3.97 37.26 -4.47
CA CYS A 77 3.82 35.90 -4.98
C CYS A 77 4.85 35.62 -6.07
N GLY A 78 5.61 34.55 -5.89
CA GLY A 78 6.49 34.02 -6.93
C GLY A 78 5.69 33.28 -7.99
N LYS A 79 6.17 33.27 -9.25
CA LYS A 79 5.54 32.52 -10.33
C LYS A 79 6.60 31.83 -11.19
N LEU A 80 6.46 30.52 -11.34
CA LEU A 80 7.27 29.67 -12.21
C LEU A 80 6.36 29.03 -13.26
N THR A 81 6.73 29.13 -14.54
CA THR A 81 6.05 28.43 -15.64
C THR A 81 6.96 27.34 -16.18
N LEU A 82 6.41 26.14 -16.38
CA LEU A 82 7.11 24.95 -16.82
C LEU A 82 6.55 24.46 -18.17
N PRO A 83 7.39 23.97 -19.10
CA PRO A 83 8.83 23.76 -18.97
C PRO A 83 9.63 25.07 -18.87
N VAL A 84 10.79 25.01 -18.20
CA VAL A 84 11.71 26.15 -18.09
C VAL A 84 12.32 26.44 -19.46
N ALA A 85 11.82 27.47 -20.14
CA ALA A 85 12.21 27.78 -21.52
C ALA A 85 12.98 29.10 -21.63
N LYS A 86 12.61 30.10 -20.82
CA LYS A 86 13.14 31.47 -20.91
C LYS A 86 13.99 31.81 -19.69
N GLN A 87 14.77 32.89 -19.79
CA GLN A 87 15.59 33.36 -18.66
C GLN A 87 14.74 33.70 -17.43
N VAL A 88 13.56 34.30 -17.63
CA VAL A 88 12.62 34.60 -16.54
C VAL A 88 12.17 33.34 -15.79
N ASP A 89 12.00 32.21 -16.48
CA ASP A 89 11.62 30.94 -15.85
C ASP A 89 12.79 30.37 -15.02
N ARG A 90 14.03 30.53 -15.51
CA ARG A 90 15.25 30.15 -14.78
C ARG A 90 15.42 30.99 -13.51
N ASP A 91 15.20 32.29 -13.61
CA ASP A 91 15.30 33.21 -12.48
C ASP A 91 14.21 32.90 -11.44
N ALA A 92 12.99 32.56 -11.90
CA ALA A 92 11.89 32.12 -11.06
C ALA A 92 12.16 30.76 -10.37
N LEU A 93 12.76 29.78 -11.07
CA LEU A 93 13.16 28.51 -10.46
C LEU A 93 14.18 28.73 -9.34
N ASN A 94 15.17 29.59 -9.58
CA ASN A 94 16.15 29.96 -8.55
C ASN A 94 15.49 30.70 -7.37
N ALA A 95 14.45 31.50 -7.61
CA ALA A 95 13.69 32.14 -6.55
C ALA A 95 12.90 31.12 -5.71
N LEU A 96 12.17 30.20 -6.36
CA LEU A 96 11.47 29.11 -5.69
C LEU A 96 12.41 28.33 -4.78
N MET A 97 13.59 27.95 -5.28
CA MET A 97 14.59 27.22 -4.49
C MET A 97 15.11 28.00 -3.27
N ARG A 98 15.19 29.34 -3.34
CA ARG A 98 15.58 30.16 -2.18
C ARG A 98 14.50 30.22 -1.11
N ASP A 99 13.24 30.18 -1.53
CA ASP A 99 12.09 30.21 -0.64
C ASP A 99 11.72 28.82 -0.09
N CYS A 100 12.24 27.73 -0.68
CA CYS A 100 12.10 26.40 -0.13
C CYS A 100 12.95 26.19 1.14
N GLN A 101 12.45 25.30 2.01
CA GLN A 101 13.13 24.90 3.24
C GLN A 101 13.91 23.60 3.01
N PRO A 102 14.99 23.32 3.78
CA PRO A 102 15.65 22.03 3.72
C PRO A 102 14.69 20.87 4.08
N ALA A 103 14.73 19.78 3.33
CA ALA A 103 13.81 18.66 3.53
C ALA A 103 14.30 17.72 4.63
N THR A 104 13.44 17.44 5.60
CA THR A 104 13.66 16.43 6.66
C THR A 104 13.08 15.07 6.26
N PHE A 105 13.39 14.03 7.03
CA PHE A 105 12.75 12.71 6.94
C PHE A 105 12.36 12.20 8.32
N GLY A 106 11.37 11.32 8.37
CA GLY A 106 10.90 10.72 9.62
C GLY A 106 11.82 9.60 10.08
N LEU A 107 12.22 9.64 11.35
CA LEU A 107 12.84 8.53 12.05
C LEU A 107 12.04 8.26 13.33
N GLY A 108 11.19 7.22 13.29
CA GLY A 108 10.20 6.98 14.34
C GLY A 108 9.18 8.12 14.42
N ARG A 109 9.19 8.88 15.53
CA ARG A 109 8.27 10.03 15.76
C ARG A 109 8.95 11.40 15.63
N GLN A 110 10.16 11.46 15.08
CA GLN A 110 10.94 12.68 14.97
C GLN A 110 11.31 12.96 13.52
N ASP A 111 11.27 14.24 13.14
CA ASP A 111 11.82 14.70 11.88
C ASP A 111 13.33 14.97 12.04
N VAL A 112 14.13 14.34 11.19
CA VAL A 112 15.59 14.41 11.21
C VAL A 112 16.08 15.15 9.97
N TYR A 113 17.05 16.04 10.18
CA TYR A 113 17.80 16.69 9.11
C TYR A 113 19.19 16.05 8.99
N ASP A 114 19.42 15.30 7.92
CA ASP A 114 20.72 14.69 7.59
C ASP A 114 20.88 14.61 6.07
N GLU A 115 21.74 15.48 5.52
CA GLU A 115 22.02 15.53 4.09
C GLU A 115 22.72 14.28 3.54
N THR A 116 23.33 13.45 4.41
CA THR A 116 23.91 12.17 4.00
C THR A 116 22.86 11.08 3.79
N TYR A 117 21.61 11.35 4.19
CA TYR A 117 20.46 10.47 4.00
C TYR A 117 19.42 11.07 3.05
N ARG A 118 19.13 12.37 3.18
CA ARG A 118 18.24 13.12 2.32
C ARG A 118 18.80 14.51 2.06
N LYS A 119 19.20 14.77 0.81
CA LYS A 119 19.65 16.09 0.36
C LYS A 119 18.66 16.66 -0.65
N ALA A 120 17.70 17.43 -0.13
CA ALA A 120 16.66 18.04 -0.93
C ALA A 120 16.12 19.31 -0.26
N LEU A 121 15.44 20.13 -1.04
CA LEU A 121 14.59 21.21 -0.55
C LEU A 121 13.12 20.78 -0.64
N LYS A 122 12.27 21.33 0.22
CA LYS A 122 10.82 21.12 0.22
C LYS A 122 10.06 22.44 0.36
N MET A 123 8.80 22.41 -0.05
CA MET A 123 7.79 23.43 0.26
C MET A 123 6.47 22.72 0.58
N ASP A 124 5.79 23.18 1.63
CA ASP A 124 4.57 22.54 2.12
C ASP A 124 3.33 23.08 1.36
N PRO A 125 2.23 22.29 1.22
CA PRO A 125 1.12 22.61 0.30
C PRO A 125 0.34 23.89 0.60
N ASP A 126 0.47 24.44 1.80
CA ASP A 126 -0.11 25.71 2.22
C ASP A 126 0.71 26.93 1.77
N GLU A 127 1.96 26.73 1.34
CA GLU A 127 2.86 27.79 0.86
C GLU A 127 2.87 27.92 -0.67
N PHE A 128 2.19 27.02 -1.41
CA PHE A 128 2.14 27.07 -2.87
C PHE A 128 0.85 26.53 -3.50
N CYS A 129 0.65 26.90 -4.76
CA CYS A 129 -0.41 26.40 -5.63
C CYS A 129 0.19 25.97 -6.97
N THR A 130 -0.45 24.99 -7.62
CA THR A 130 -0.05 24.51 -8.94
C THR A 130 -1.27 24.40 -9.86
N THR A 131 -1.08 24.63 -11.16
CA THR A 131 -2.10 24.34 -12.18
C THR A 131 -2.07 22.89 -12.65
N PHE A 132 -1.10 22.10 -12.19
CA PHE A 132 -1.07 20.67 -12.48
C PHE A 132 -2.19 19.96 -11.72
N ASP A 133 -3.00 19.21 -12.44
CA ASP A 133 -4.10 18.43 -11.89
C ASP A 133 -3.97 16.97 -12.36
N PRO A 134 -3.68 16.01 -11.45
CA PRO A 134 -3.54 14.61 -11.83
C PRO A 134 -4.88 13.95 -12.22
N TYR A 135 -6.02 14.56 -11.88
CA TYR A 135 -7.35 14.01 -12.20
C TYR A 135 -7.72 14.26 -13.66
N SER A 136 -7.62 15.51 -14.15
CA SER A 136 -7.85 15.83 -15.57
C SER A 136 -6.89 15.13 -16.53
N LEU A 137 -5.74 14.69 -16.02
CA LEU A 137 -4.74 13.92 -16.76
C LEU A 137 -4.91 12.39 -16.65
N GLU A 138 -6.05 11.90 -16.16
CA GLU A 138 -6.39 10.47 -16.03
C GLU A 138 -5.33 9.65 -15.24
N ILE A 139 -4.41 10.30 -14.51
CA ILE A 139 -3.39 9.64 -13.70
C ILE A 139 -4.07 8.92 -12.55
N VAL A 140 -4.98 9.60 -11.85
CA VAL A 140 -5.71 9.01 -10.72
C VAL A 140 -6.60 7.85 -11.16
N ASP A 141 -7.23 7.95 -12.33
CA ASP A 141 -8.03 6.86 -12.90
C ASP A 141 -7.17 5.65 -13.27
N THR A 142 -5.97 5.89 -13.81
CA THR A 142 -4.99 4.83 -14.11
C THR A 142 -4.53 4.13 -12.82
N ILE A 143 -4.23 4.90 -11.78
CA ILE A 143 -3.87 4.39 -10.45
C ILE A 143 -5.01 3.55 -9.87
N ALA A 144 -6.24 4.05 -9.94
CA ALA A 144 -7.42 3.34 -9.46
C ALA A 144 -7.61 2.00 -10.20
N GLN A 145 -7.32 1.94 -11.50
CA GLN A 145 -7.44 0.69 -12.26
C GLN A 145 -6.33 -0.32 -11.96
N ILE A 146 -5.09 0.14 -11.76
CA ILE A 146 -3.92 -0.75 -11.63
C ILE A 146 -3.64 -1.13 -10.17
N LEU A 147 -3.68 -0.16 -9.25
CA LEU A 147 -3.25 -0.34 -7.86
C LEU A 147 -4.43 -0.48 -6.89
N LEU A 148 -5.61 0.03 -7.21
CA LEU A 148 -6.78 -0.09 -6.34
C LEU A 148 -8.07 -0.44 -7.09
N PRO A 149 -8.08 -1.52 -7.90
CA PRO A 149 -9.22 -1.86 -8.75
C PRO A 149 -10.48 -2.05 -7.90
N SER A 150 -11.58 -1.42 -8.33
CA SER A 150 -12.91 -1.73 -7.82
C SER A 150 -13.45 -2.99 -8.48
N TYR A 151 -14.20 -3.79 -7.73
CA TYR A 151 -14.74 -5.07 -8.20
C TYR A 151 -16.26 -5.01 -8.34
N LEU A 152 -16.80 -5.75 -9.31
CA LEU A 152 -18.24 -5.87 -9.52
C LEU A 152 -18.90 -6.46 -8.28
N ASP A 153 -20.02 -5.87 -7.84
CA ASP A 153 -20.80 -6.29 -6.66
C ASP A 153 -20.01 -6.39 -5.34
N SER A 154 -18.85 -5.75 -5.27
CA SER A 154 -18.04 -5.71 -4.05
C SER A 154 -18.70 -4.85 -2.97
N ALA A 155 -18.58 -5.29 -1.71
CA ALA A 155 -18.89 -4.42 -0.57
C ALA A 155 -17.86 -3.29 -0.38
N THR A 156 -16.67 -3.42 -0.99
CA THR A 156 -15.58 -2.45 -0.95
C THR A 156 -15.56 -1.62 -2.25
N HIS A 157 -16.45 -0.63 -2.34
CA HIS A 157 -16.42 0.31 -3.46
C HIS A 157 -15.35 1.37 -3.23
N ARG A 158 -14.26 1.28 -4.00
CA ARG A 158 -13.05 2.06 -3.79
C ARG A 158 -12.84 3.04 -4.94
N ALA A 159 -12.63 4.30 -4.60
CA ALA A 159 -12.01 5.29 -5.47
C ALA A 159 -10.70 5.74 -4.84
N VAL A 160 -9.90 6.46 -5.64
CA VAL A 160 -8.62 7.02 -5.21
C VAL A 160 -8.78 8.52 -5.05
N GLU A 161 -8.42 9.02 -3.88
CA GLU A 161 -8.20 10.44 -3.63
C GLU A 161 -6.70 10.70 -3.54
N ALA A 162 -6.16 11.48 -4.48
CA ALA A 162 -4.82 12.03 -4.43
C ALA A 162 -4.85 13.39 -3.72
N ARG A 163 -4.14 13.50 -2.58
CA ARG A 163 -3.95 14.77 -1.86
C ARG A 163 -2.51 15.24 -1.99
N LEU A 164 -2.32 16.47 -2.45
CA LEU A 164 -1.00 17.08 -2.56
C LEU A 164 -0.34 17.13 -1.18
N TYR A 165 0.88 16.64 -1.10
CA TYR A 165 1.61 16.49 0.16
C TYR A 165 2.83 17.40 0.25
N LYS A 166 3.62 17.53 -0.81
CA LYS A 166 4.78 18.44 -0.85
C LYS A 166 5.29 18.67 -2.25
N LEU A 167 6.00 19.77 -2.42
CA LEU A 167 6.94 19.99 -3.51
C LEU A 167 8.35 19.66 -3.02
N ASN A 168 9.16 18.95 -3.83
CA ASN A 168 10.59 18.75 -3.53
C ASN A 168 11.48 19.19 -4.69
N VAL A 169 12.66 19.72 -4.37
CA VAL A 169 13.75 20.00 -5.31
C VAL A 169 14.99 19.21 -4.91
N TYR A 170 15.50 18.41 -5.84
CA TYR A 170 16.80 17.75 -5.70
C TYR A 170 17.78 18.37 -6.71
N SER A 171 18.86 18.96 -6.22
CA SER A 171 19.80 19.72 -7.06
C SER A 171 21.12 18.99 -7.26
N GLY A 172 21.67 19.11 -8.47
CA GLY A 172 23.02 18.65 -8.75
C GLY A 172 24.08 19.37 -7.89
N PRO A 173 25.21 18.72 -7.58
CA PRO A 173 25.64 17.41 -8.07
C PRO A 173 25.38 16.24 -7.11
N SER A 174 24.54 16.41 -6.08
CA SER A 174 24.43 15.41 -4.99
C SER A 174 23.04 15.30 -4.35
N GLY A 175 22.03 15.98 -4.89
CA GLY A 175 20.67 15.88 -4.37
C GLY A 175 20.14 14.46 -4.50
N MET A 176 19.65 13.87 -3.42
CA MET A 176 19.22 12.48 -3.36
C MET A 176 18.29 12.21 -2.16
N PHE A 177 17.71 11.01 -2.12
CA PHE A 177 17.06 10.47 -0.93
C PHE A 177 17.26 8.96 -0.89
N LYS A 178 17.96 8.46 0.13
CA LYS A 178 18.23 7.02 0.30
C LYS A 178 16.97 6.18 0.43
N ALA A 179 17.13 4.87 0.22
CA ALA A 179 16.11 3.85 0.40
C ALA A 179 15.36 3.98 1.73
N HIS A 180 14.03 4.08 1.63
CA HIS A 180 13.11 4.16 2.75
C HIS A 180 11.72 3.65 2.35
N VAL A 181 10.89 3.38 3.36
CA VAL A 181 9.46 3.11 3.21
C VAL A 181 8.71 4.28 3.84
N ASP A 182 7.66 4.75 3.19
CA ASP A 182 6.85 5.83 3.74
C ASP A 182 6.08 5.34 4.97
N THR A 183 6.15 6.09 6.08
CA THR A 183 5.27 5.85 7.21
C THR A 183 3.83 6.24 6.83
N PRO A 184 2.86 5.31 6.87
CA PRO A 184 1.47 5.65 6.65
C PRO A 184 1.02 6.74 7.64
N ARG A 185 0.27 7.74 7.16
CA ARG A 185 -0.24 8.84 8.00
C ARG A 185 -1.74 8.77 8.26
N SER A 186 -2.38 7.73 7.75
CA SER A 186 -3.81 7.53 7.81
C SER A 186 -4.14 6.07 7.57
N PRO A 187 -5.21 5.55 8.19
CA PRO A 187 -5.75 4.23 7.89
C PRO A 187 -5.83 4.02 6.38
N THR A 188 -6.52 4.93 5.71
CA THR A 188 -6.94 4.81 4.31
C THR A 188 -5.85 5.11 3.30
N GLN A 189 -4.67 5.55 3.73
CA GLN A 189 -3.55 5.78 2.81
C GLN A 189 -3.00 4.44 2.32
N PHE A 190 -3.02 4.22 1.01
CA PHE A 190 -2.56 2.96 0.42
C PHE A 190 -1.29 3.13 -0.42
N GLY A 191 -0.92 4.37 -0.77
CA GLY A 191 0.22 4.63 -1.63
C GLY A 191 0.63 6.09 -1.73
N SER A 192 1.61 6.32 -2.60
CA SER A 192 2.18 7.63 -2.92
C SER A 192 2.22 7.79 -4.44
N LEU A 193 2.00 9.01 -4.92
CA LEU A 193 2.19 9.41 -6.33
C LEU A 193 3.28 10.48 -6.37
N VAL A 194 4.32 10.24 -7.16
CA VAL A 194 5.43 11.18 -7.41
C VAL A 194 5.34 11.65 -8.85
N VAL A 195 5.24 12.96 -9.04
CA VAL A 195 5.15 13.62 -10.35
C VAL A 195 6.41 14.46 -10.54
N CYS A 196 7.26 14.07 -11.48
CA CYS A 196 8.43 14.82 -11.91
C CYS A 196 8.04 15.85 -12.97
N LEU A 197 8.18 17.12 -12.61
CA LEU A 197 7.81 18.25 -13.43
C LEU A 197 8.92 18.54 -14.46
N PRO A 198 8.59 19.17 -15.61
CA PRO A 198 9.51 19.31 -16.74
C PRO A 198 10.58 20.38 -16.50
N VAL A 199 11.55 20.07 -15.63
CA VAL A 199 12.74 20.86 -15.33
C VAL A 199 13.98 20.05 -15.72
N GLU A 200 14.92 20.68 -16.42
CA GLU A 200 16.13 20.02 -16.90
C GLU A 200 17.00 19.51 -15.75
N HIS A 201 17.34 18.21 -15.79
CA HIS A 201 18.22 17.56 -14.83
C HIS A 201 18.79 16.24 -15.39
N GLN A 202 19.85 15.74 -14.72
CA GLN A 202 20.49 14.45 -15.00
C GLN A 202 20.60 13.63 -13.72
N GLY A 203 20.48 12.30 -13.84
CA GLY A 203 20.36 11.42 -12.67
C GLY A 203 19.00 11.59 -12.00
N GLY A 204 18.91 11.33 -10.69
CA GLY A 204 17.66 11.55 -9.96
C GLY A 204 16.56 10.53 -10.24
N GLN A 205 16.87 9.36 -10.79
CA GLN A 205 15.89 8.31 -11.03
C GLN A 205 15.17 7.91 -9.73
N LEU A 206 13.87 7.64 -9.82
CA LEU A 206 13.10 7.06 -8.73
C LEU A 206 13.13 5.54 -8.87
N LYS A 207 13.69 4.85 -7.88
CA LYS A 207 13.63 3.39 -7.80
C LYS A 207 12.57 2.98 -6.80
N VAL A 208 11.75 2.00 -7.16
CA VAL A 208 10.69 1.43 -6.32
C VAL A 208 10.85 -0.08 -6.28
N ARG A 209 10.88 -0.64 -5.06
CA ARG A 209 11.10 -2.06 -4.79
C ARG A 209 9.99 -2.64 -3.94
N HIS A 210 9.58 -3.85 -4.28
CA HIS A 210 8.62 -4.64 -3.50
C HIS A 210 8.87 -6.12 -3.74
N GLN A 211 8.95 -6.92 -2.67
CA GLN A 211 9.10 -8.38 -2.73
C GLN A 211 10.21 -8.90 -3.68
N GLY A 212 11.35 -8.21 -3.73
CA GLY A 212 12.51 -8.60 -4.56
C GLY A 212 12.46 -8.14 -6.01
N GLU A 213 11.40 -7.46 -6.44
CA GLU A 213 11.30 -6.80 -7.75
C GLU A 213 11.71 -5.32 -7.64
N GLU A 214 12.33 -4.75 -8.68
CA GLU A 214 12.73 -3.33 -8.77
C GLU A 214 12.22 -2.72 -10.08
N THR A 215 11.63 -1.53 -9.99
CA THR A 215 11.22 -0.72 -11.15
C THR A 215 11.86 0.66 -11.02
N THR A 216 12.41 1.18 -12.12
CA THR A 216 13.08 2.48 -12.16
C THR A 216 12.34 3.43 -13.10
N PHE A 217 12.02 4.63 -12.61
CA PHE A 217 11.43 5.72 -13.38
C PHE A 217 12.47 6.82 -13.60
N ASP A 218 12.66 7.20 -14.85
CA ASP A 218 13.62 8.21 -15.26
C ASP A 218 12.88 9.39 -15.89
N GLY A 219 12.79 10.47 -15.12
CA GLY A 219 12.23 11.76 -15.57
C GLY A 219 13.29 12.75 -16.03
N SER A 220 14.56 12.32 -16.17
CA SER A 220 15.62 13.20 -16.64
C SER A 220 15.32 13.69 -18.05
N MET A 221 15.53 14.98 -18.26
CA MET A 221 15.39 15.60 -19.57
C MET A 221 16.73 16.21 -19.94
N LEU A 222 17.34 15.68 -20.99
CA LEU A 222 18.54 16.24 -21.58
C LEU A 222 18.12 17.19 -22.71
N ALA A 223 18.58 18.44 -22.68
CA ALA A 223 18.29 19.44 -23.72
C ALA A 223 18.60 18.99 -25.16
N ASN A 224 19.39 17.93 -25.34
CA ASN A 224 19.83 17.43 -26.65
C ASN A 224 19.23 16.08 -27.09
N HIS A 225 18.44 15.38 -26.27
CA HIS A 225 17.93 14.04 -26.60
C HIS A 225 16.40 13.94 -26.70
N ASP A 226 15.64 14.65 -25.88
CA ASP A 226 14.17 14.67 -25.95
C ASP A 226 13.67 16.03 -26.44
N LYS A 227 13.09 16.06 -27.65
CA LYS A 227 12.57 17.32 -28.25
C LYS A 227 11.28 17.82 -27.59
N THR A 228 10.65 17.01 -26.74
CA THR A 228 9.34 17.34 -26.16
C THR A 228 9.42 17.22 -24.64
N ALA A 229 9.22 18.36 -23.96
CA ALA A 229 9.09 18.39 -22.51
C ALA A 229 7.93 17.50 -22.06
N HIS A 230 8.13 16.75 -20.98
CA HIS A 230 7.14 15.83 -20.46
C HIS A 230 7.15 15.79 -18.93
N ILE A 231 6.05 15.30 -18.38
CA ILE A 231 5.89 14.93 -16.98
C ILE A 231 6.14 13.43 -16.90
N GLU A 232 7.07 13.00 -16.04
CA GLU A 232 7.20 11.60 -15.64
C GLU A 232 6.45 11.43 -14.32
N TRP A 233 5.58 10.44 -14.20
CA TRP A 233 4.90 10.15 -12.94
C TRP A 233 4.98 8.68 -12.59
N ALA A 234 5.00 8.39 -11.29
CA ALA A 234 4.97 7.05 -10.74
C ALA A 234 4.12 7.00 -9.48
N ALA A 235 3.27 5.99 -9.37
CA ALA A 235 2.48 5.71 -8.18
C ALA A 235 2.78 4.30 -7.69
N PHE A 236 2.93 4.13 -6.38
CA PHE A 236 3.30 2.86 -5.75
C PHE A 236 2.64 2.71 -4.38
N TYR A 237 2.54 1.47 -3.89
CA TYR A 237 1.99 1.21 -2.57
C TYR A 237 2.87 1.74 -1.44
N SER A 238 2.24 2.07 -0.32
CA SER A 238 2.91 2.67 0.84
C SER A 238 3.99 1.78 1.48
N ASP A 239 3.90 0.47 1.27
CA ASP A 239 4.83 -0.55 1.76
C ASP A 239 5.97 -0.87 0.75
N CYS A 240 6.08 -0.11 -0.34
CA CYS A 240 7.21 -0.21 -1.25
C CYS A 240 8.40 0.58 -0.70
N GLU A 241 9.58 -0.06 -0.68
CA GLU A 241 10.83 0.66 -0.49
C GLU A 241 11.10 1.49 -1.73
N HIS A 242 11.53 2.74 -1.57
CA HIS A 242 11.88 3.59 -2.68
C HIS A 242 13.04 4.54 -2.35
N GLU A 243 13.74 4.98 -3.40
CA GLU A 243 14.84 5.94 -3.30
C GLU A 243 14.89 6.87 -4.50
N VAL A 244 15.44 8.06 -4.28
CA VAL A 244 15.80 9.01 -5.33
C VAL A 244 17.31 8.96 -5.49
N MET A 245 17.77 8.46 -6.64
CA MET A 245 19.18 8.40 -7.00
C MET A 245 19.79 9.81 -7.04
N GLU A 246 21.13 9.90 -7.01
CA GLU A 246 21.82 11.18 -7.06
C GLU A 246 21.51 11.96 -8.35
N VAL A 247 21.11 13.22 -8.19
CA VAL A 247 21.04 14.20 -9.27
C VAL A 247 22.45 14.69 -9.53
N SER A 248 22.98 14.44 -10.73
CA SER A 248 24.35 14.83 -11.09
C SER A 248 24.42 16.25 -11.67
N ALA A 249 23.35 16.72 -12.30
CA ALA A 249 23.26 18.08 -12.86
C ALA A 249 21.80 18.57 -12.92
N GLY A 250 21.61 19.89 -12.90
CA GLY A 250 20.29 20.52 -12.98
C GLY A 250 19.46 20.38 -11.68
N ASN A 251 18.14 20.51 -11.81
CA ASN A 251 17.21 20.50 -10.68
C ASN A 251 16.02 19.59 -10.95
N ARG A 252 15.90 18.50 -10.21
CA ARG A 252 14.75 17.62 -10.26
C ARG A 252 13.65 18.18 -9.36
N LEU A 253 12.62 18.75 -9.98
CA LEU A 253 11.44 19.30 -9.31
C LEU A 253 10.30 18.27 -9.31
N THR A 254 9.70 18.01 -8.15
CA THR A 254 8.61 17.03 -8.02
C THR A 254 7.45 17.53 -7.18
N LEU A 255 6.25 17.04 -7.48
CA LEU A 255 5.10 17.06 -6.59
C LEU A 255 4.86 15.64 -6.06
N THR A 256 4.66 15.51 -4.76
CA THR A 256 4.28 14.25 -4.13
C THR A 256 2.85 14.34 -3.63
N TYR A 257 2.05 13.32 -3.92
CA TYR A 257 0.68 13.16 -3.44
C TYR A 257 0.58 11.91 -2.57
N ASN A 258 -0.15 12.01 -1.47
CA ASN A 258 -0.57 10.83 -0.71
C ASN A 258 -1.87 10.29 -1.35
N LEU A 259 -1.94 8.98 -1.55
CA LEU A 259 -3.08 8.31 -2.17
C LEU A 259 -3.94 7.62 -1.11
N PHE A 260 -5.23 7.96 -1.08
CA PHE A 260 -6.19 7.44 -0.13
C PHE A 260 -7.28 6.63 -0.84
N ALA A 261 -7.65 5.51 -0.23
CA ALA A 261 -8.85 4.78 -0.61
C ALA A 261 -10.07 5.50 -0.01
N VAL A 262 -11.01 5.88 -0.86
CA VAL A 262 -12.25 6.54 -0.46
C VAL A 262 -13.47 5.81 -1.04
N PRO A 263 -14.67 5.97 -0.47
CA PRO A 263 -15.88 5.42 -1.08
C PRO A 263 -16.06 5.90 -2.52
N GLY A 264 -16.26 4.95 -3.45
CA GLY A 264 -16.37 5.26 -4.87
C GLY A 264 -17.62 6.08 -5.26
N ALA A 265 -17.43 7.16 -6.03
CA ALA A 265 -18.50 8.09 -6.43
C ALA A 265 -19.28 7.67 -7.71
N GLY A 266 -18.92 6.58 -8.40
CA GLY A 266 -19.49 6.20 -9.71
C GLY A 266 -20.78 5.36 -9.69
N ARG A 267 -21.30 4.97 -8.51
CA ARG A 267 -22.46 4.07 -8.43
C ARG A 267 -23.75 4.71 -8.97
N LEU A 268 -23.93 6.02 -8.75
CA LEU A 268 -25.14 6.74 -9.14
C LEU A 268 -25.22 7.00 -10.65
N THR A 269 -24.07 7.05 -11.33
CA THR A 269 -23.99 7.35 -12.77
C THR A 269 -23.85 6.10 -13.64
N GLY A 270 -23.65 4.92 -13.04
CA GLY A 270 -23.43 3.66 -13.77
C GLY A 270 -22.13 3.62 -14.58
N GLN A 271 -21.25 4.60 -14.37
CA GLN A 271 -19.96 4.74 -15.05
C GLN A 271 -18.84 4.29 -14.11
N TYR A 272 -18.72 2.97 -13.92
CA TYR A 272 -17.62 2.39 -13.19
C TYR A 272 -16.89 1.36 -14.05
N LEU A 273 -15.58 1.49 -14.16
CA LEU A 273 -14.71 0.45 -14.70
C LEU A 273 -14.42 -0.52 -13.54
N THR A 274 -15.25 -1.54 -13.39
CA THR A 274 -15.04 -2.60 -12.40
C THR A 274 -14.38 -3.81 -13.01
N LEU A 275 -13.49 -4.43 -12.24
CA LEU A 275 -12.98 -5.74 -12.54
C LEU A 275 -13.99 -6.79 -12.11
N ASP A 276 -14.34 -7.70 -13.02
CA ASP A 276 -15.15 -8.87 -12.68
C ASP A 276 -14.21 -9.97 -12.16
N PRO A 277 -14.28 -10.33 -10.86
CA PRO A 277 -13.39 -11.31 -10.27
C PRO A 277 -13.54 -12.69 -10.95
N THR A 278 -14.67 -13.00 -11.59
CA THR A 278 -14.89 -14.29 -12.26
C THR A 278 -13.98 -14.53 -13.47
N HIS A 279 -13.41 -13.45 -14.01
CA HIS A 279 -12.43 -13.52 -15.11
C HIS A 279 -10.98 -13.70 -14.62
N LEU A 280 -10.71 -13.55 -13.32
CA LEU A 280 -9.37 -13.71 -12.77
C LEU A 280 -8.90 -15.17 -12.81
N PRO A 281 -7.60 -15.42 -13.06
CA PRO A 281 -7.01 -16.75 -12.91
C PRO A 281 -7.25 -17.35 -11.52
N LEU A 282 -7.18 -16.50 -10.48
CA LEU A 282 -7.38 -16.89 -9.10
C LEU A 282 -8.80 -17.42 -8.84
N TYR A 283 -9.83 -16.79 -9.41
CA TYR A 283 -11.20 -17.29 -9.33
C TYR A 283 -11.35 -18.69 -9.93
N ARG A 284 -10.73 -18.92 -11.09
CA ARG A 284 -10.76 -20.25 -11.73
C ARG A 284 -10.05 -21.29 -10.87
N ALA A 285 -8.92 -20.94 -10.28
CA ALA A 285 -8.15 -21.81 -9.40
C ALA A 285 -8.94 -22.17 -8.13
N VAL A 286 -9.51 -21.18 -7.43
CA VAL A 286 -10.32 -21.41 -6.23
C VAL A 286 -11.57 -22.22 -6.55
N LYS A 287 -12.29 -21.88 -7.64
CA LYS A 287 -13.47 -22.63 -8.08
C LYS A 287 -13.17 -24.08 -8.42
N ARG A 288 -12.05 -24.34 -9.11
CA ARG A 288 -11.56 -25.68 -9.39
C ARG A 288 -11.24 -26.42 -8.09
N MET A 289 -10.48 -25.80 -7.19
CA MET A 289 -10.15 -26.37 -5.90
C MET A 289 -11.42 -26.79 -5.13
N MET A 290 -12.45 -25.94 -5.08
CA MET A 290 -13.73 -26.30 -4.45
C MET A 290 -14.41 -27.52 -5.11
N SER A 291 -14.38 -27.63 -6.45
CA SER A 291 -14.98 -28.75 -7.17
C SER A 291 -14.29 -30.11 -6.93
N LEU A 292 -13.05 -30.08 -6.45
CA LEU A 292 -12.27 -31.28 -6.11
C LEU A 292 -12.50 -31.75 -4.66
N GLU A 293 -13.32 -31.03 -3.89
CA GLU A 293 -13.67 -31.37 -2.51
C GLU A 293 -12.45 -31.71 -1.64
N PRO A 294 -11.50 -30.76 -1.46
CA PRO A 294 -10.20 -31.01 -0.86
C PRO A 294 -10.28 -31.56 0.57
N PHE A 295 -11.39 -31.29 1.25
CA PHE A 295 -11.64 -31.70 2.63
C PHE A 295 -12.59 -32.90 2.75
N SER A 296 -12.93 -33.56 1.64
CA SER A 296 -13.83 -34.73 1.62
C SER A 296 -15.14 -34.50 2.39
N GLY A 297 -15.73 -33.30 2.23
CA GLY A 297 -16.97 -32.90 2.89
C GLY A 297 -16.86 -32.50 4.37
N LYS A 298 -15.69 -32.63 5.02
CA LYS A 298 -15.50 -32.30 6.45
C LYS A 298 -15.40 -30.79 6.74
N GLY A 299 -15.26 -29.97 5.70
CA GLY A 299 -14.97 -28.55 5.83
C GLY A 299 -13.53 -28.28 6.26
N GLY A 300 -13.12 -27.03 6.19
CA GLY A 300 -11.78 -26.59 6.51
C GLY A 300 -11.63 -25.08 6.34
N MET A 301 -10.55 -24.53 6.90
CA MET A 301 -10.20 -23.13 6.76
C MET A 301 -8.98 -22.99 5.86
N LEU A 302 -9.02 -22.05 4.93
CA LEU A 302 -7.85 -21.63 4.17
C LEU A 302 -7.27 -20.38 4.82
N GLY A 303 -5.98 -20.42 5.10
CA GLY A 303 -5.24 -19.26 5.61
C GLY A 303 -4.35 -18.69 4.52
N PHE A 304 -4.38 -17.37 4.33
CA PHE A 304 -3.51 -16.65 3.44
C PHE A 304 -2.91 -15.47 4.18
N TRP A 305 -1.59 -15.45 4.34
CA TRP A 305 -0.89 -14.29 4.88
C TRP A 305 -0.91 -13.17 3.86
N CYS A 306 -1.31 -11.99 4.30
CA CYS A 306 -1.30 -10.79 3.47
C CYS A 306 0.10 -10.54 2.91
N SER A 307 0.17 -10.27 1.61
CA SER A 307 1.41 -10.00 0.87
C SER A 307 1.90 -8.57 1.07
N HIS A 308 1.01 -7.67 1.46
CA HIS A 308 1.33 -6.27 1.76
C HIS A 308 1.26 -5.95 3.26
N VAL A 309 1.91 -4.85 3.63
CA VAL A 309 1.85 -4.28 4.98
C VAL A 309 0.63 -3.38 5.13
N TYR A 310 -0.05 -3.52 6.27
CA TYR A 310 -1.24 -2.76 6.65
C TYR A 310 -1.10 -2.28 8.09
N ALA A 311 -1.66 -1.11 8.42
CA ALA A 311 -1.62 -0.52 9.76
C ALA A 311 -2.62 -1.19 10.74
N TYR A 312 -2.57 -2.51 10.87
CA TYR A 312 -3.54 -3.27 11.65
C TYR A 312 -3.23 -3.34 13.15
N ASN A 313 -2.04 -2.89 13.57
CA ASN A 313 -1.63 -2.75 14.97
C ASN A 313 -2.13 -1.45 15.64
N ASN A 314 -2.88 -0.62 14.92
CA ASN A 314 -3.51 0.57 15.49
C ASN A 314 -5.02 0.49 15.29
N ALA A 315 -5.77 0.38 16.40
CA ALA A 315 -7.21 0.19 16.38
C ALA A 315 -7.98 1.29 15.64
N THR A 316 -7.39 2.50 15.55
CA THR A 316 -7.99 3.65 14.85
C THR A 316 -7.58 3.73 13.38
N GLU A 317 -6.62 2.91 12.94
CA GLU A 317 -6.00 2.97 11.61
C GLU A 317 -6.32 1.75 10.72
N VAL A 318 -7.45 1.06 10.98
CA VAL A 318 -7.81 -0.13 10.19
C VAL A 318 -8.96 0.11 9.22
N PRO A 319 -8.69 0.35 7.93
CA PRO A 319 -9.70 0.42 6.87
C PRO A 319 -9.75 -0.88 6.05
N LEU A 320 -9.43 -2.02 6.65
CA LEU A 320 -9.51 -3.31 5.97
C LEU A 320 -10.96 -3.81 6.04
N PRO A 321 -11.50 -4.35 4.94
CA PRO A 321 -10.85 -4.75 3.69
C PRO A 321 -10.72 -3.65 2.60
N GLU A 322 -11.20 -2.43 2.84
CA GLU A 322 -11.27 -1.34 1.85
C GLU A 322 -9.91 -0.84 1.33
N THR A 323 -8.79 -1.17 1.96
CA THR A 323 -7.44 -0.83 1.44
C THR A 323 -6.62 -2.03 1.00
N LEU A 324 -7.21 -3.23 0.88
CA LEU A 324 -6.47 -4.39 0.40
C LEU A 324 -5.78 -4.10 -0.94
N LYS A 325 -4.50 -4.45 -1.03
CA LYS A 325 -3.60 -4.17 -2.16
C LYS A 325 -3.37 -5.44 -2.97
N GLY A 326 -3.15 -5.28 -4.27
CA GLY A 326 -2.69 -6.35 -5.16
C GLY A 326 -3.41 -7.69 -4.99
N VAL A 327 -2.64 -8.76 -4.74
CA VAL A 327 -3.13 -10.14 -4.60
C VAL A 327 -4.09 -10.30 -3.43
N ASP A 328 -3.90 -9.55 -2.34
CA ASP A 328 -4.73 -9.66 -1.15
C ASP A 328 -6.18 -9.25 -1.48
N ALA A 329 -6.34 -8.17 -2.25
CA ALA A 329 -7.66 -7.74 -2.74
C ALA A 329 -8.25 -8.72 -3.74
N ALA A 330 -7.46 -9.19 -4.71
CA ALA A 330 -7.93 -10.14 -5.72
C ALA A 330 -8.42 -11.44 -5.09
N LEU A 331 -7.73 -11.93 -4.05
CA LEU A 331 -8.10 -13.13 -3.32
C LEU A 331 -9.36 -12.91 -2.47
N TRP A 332 -9.42 -11.80 -1.73
CA TRP A 332 -10.60 -11.40 -0.96
C TRP A 332 -11.86 -11.37 -1.85
N GLU A 333 -11.79 -10.66 -2.96
CA GLU A 333 -12.91 -10.51 -3.90
C GLU A 333 -13.27 -11.82 -4.60
N THR A 334 -12.27 -12.66 -4.89
CA THR A 334 -12.50 -14.02 -5.39
C THR A 334 -13.31 -14.86 -4.39
N PHE A 335 -12.94 -14.84 -3.11
CA PHE A 335 -13.68 -15.56 -2.08
C PHE A 335 -15.11 -15.04 -1.92
N LYS A 336 -15.29 -13.70 -1.91
CA LYS A 336 -16.61 -13.07 -1.86
C LYS A 336 -17.48 -13.46 -3.07
N ALA A 337 -16.94 -13.42 -4.28
CA ALA A 337 -17.67 -13.78 -5.51
C ALA A 337 -18.07 -15.26 -5.57
N LEU A 338 -17.34 -16.14 -4.88
CA LEU A 338 -17.67 -17.56 -4.74
C LEU A 338 -18.61 -17.84 -3.56
N GLY A 339 -19.03 -16.82 -2.82
CA GLY A 339 -19.90 -16.97 -1.65
C GLY A 339 -19.20 -17.62 -0.45
N ILE A 340 -17.86 -17.60 -0.40
CA ILE A 340 -17.09 -18.14 0.71
C ILE A 340 -17.12 -17.14 1.87
N ASP A 341 -17.33 -17.64 3.09
CA ASP A 341 -17.21 -16.83 4.30
C ASP A 341 -15.74 -16.48 4.52
N VAL A 342 -15.42 -15.19 4.51
CA VAL A 342 -14.05 -14.70 4.56
C VAL A 342 -13.94 -13.56 5.56
N LYS A 343 -12.85 -13.58 6.34
CA LYS A 343 -12.50 -12.51 7.29
C LYS A 343 -11.02 -12.18 7.20
N ILE A 344 -10.67 -10.97 7.60
CA ILE A 344 -9.29 -10.53 7.76
C ILE A 344 -9.01 -10.29 9.23
N ALA A 345 -7.87 -10.75 9.73
CA ALA A 345 -7.54 -10.65 11.15
C ALA A 345 -6.02 -10.70 11.40
N PRO A 346 -5.54 -10.13 12.52
CA PRO A 346 -4.20 -10.43 13.01
C PRO A 346 -4.17 -11.84 13.57
N VAL A 347 -3.10 -12.58 13.27
CA VAL A 347 -2.91 -13.96 13.73
C VAL A 347 -1.54 -14.11 14.36
N ILE A 348 -1.53 -14.61 15.60
CA ILE A 348 -0.32 -15.01 16.31
C ILE A 348 -0.07 -16.48 16.04
N GLN A 349 1.17 -16.81 15.73
CA GLN A 349 1.71 -18.16 15.74
C GLN A 349 2.46 -18.37 17.06
N ASP A 350 2.03 -19.35 17.84
CA ASP A 350 2.69 -19.79 19.07
C ASP A 350 3.05 -21.27 18.93
N ASP A 351 4.30 -21.55 18.60
CA ASP A 351 4.81 -22.92 18.42
C ASP A 351 5.28 -23.54 19.75
N ASP A 352 5.57 -22.71 20.76
CA ASP A 352 6.25 -23.13 21.99
C ASP A 352 5.28 -23.77 23.00
N MET A 353 4.03 -23.31 23.02
CA MET A 353 3.05 -23.70 24.05
C MET A 353 2.27 -24.98 23.72
N VAL A 354 2.27 -25.40 22.46
CA VAL A 354 1.32 -26.40 22.00
C VAL A 354 1.87 -27.82 22.24
N GLY A 355 3.19 -28.04 22.20
CA GLY A 355 3.80 -29.38 22.21
C GLY A 355 3.81 -30.11 23.56
N GLU A 356 4.55 -29.58 24.54
CA GLU A 356 4.84 -30.30 25.80
C GLU A 356 3.90 -29.95 26.97
N ALA A 357 3.31 -28.75 26.97
CA ALA A 357 2.46 -28.28 28.07
C ALA A 357 1.01 -28.83 28.00
N PHE A 358 0.42 -28.96 26.81
CA PHE A 358 -1.01 -29.30 26.67
C PHE A 358 -1.42 -30.63 27.32
N GLU A 359 -0.60 -31.68 27.23
CA GLU A 359 -0.92 -32.97 27.86
C GLU A 359 -0.91 -32.89 29.40
N HIS A 360 -0.19 -31.92 30.00
CA HIS A 360 -0.21 -31.68 31.44
C HIS A 360 -1.45 -30.90 31.92
N TYR A 361 -2.05 -30.07 31.07
CA TYR A 361 -3.15 -29.16 31.42
C TYR A 361 -4.53 -29.57 30.86
N LYS A 362 -4.59 -30.76 30.26
CA LYS A 362 -5.81 -31.38 29.74
C LYS A 362 -6.90 -31.45 30.81
N GLY A 363 -7.97 -30.67 30.63
CA GLY A 363 -9.11 -30.57 31.56
C GLY A 363 -9.16 -29.32 32.44
N ARG A 364 -8.15 -28.43 32.38
CA ARG A 364 -8.12 -27.13 33.09
C ARG A 364 -8.42 -25.92 32.21
N VAL A 365 -8.38 -26.09 30.89
CA VAL A 365 -8.66 -25.04 29.91
C VAL A 365 -10.03 -25.21 29.27
N LYS A 366 -10.73 -24.09 29.02
CA LYS A 366 -12.09 -24.05 28.44
C LYS A 366 -12.12 -24.37 26.94
N GLU A 367 -11.03 -24.09 26.23
CA GLU A 367 -10.87 -24.36 24.80
C GLU A 367 -9.58 -25.15 24.57
N ILE A 368 -9.56 -25.98 23.52
CA ILE A 368 -8.36 -26.74 23.13
C ILE A 368 -7.39 -25.77 22.45
N PRO A 369 -6.19 -25.53 22.99
CA PRO A 369 -5.21 -24.64 22.38
C PRO A 369 -4.83 -25.09 20.97
N SER A 370 -4.50 -24.11 20.14
CA SER A 370 -4.00 -24.27 18.77
C SER A 370 -2.75 -23.41 18.61
N GLU A 371 -1.86 -23.82 17.70
CA GLU A 371 -0.69 -23.05 17.23
C GLU A 371 -1.09 -21.65 16.75
N TRP A 372 -2.34 -21.49 16.29
CA TRP A 372 -2.82 -20.26 15.69
C TRP A 372 -3.89 -19.59 16.57
N ILE A 373 -3.61 -18.35 16.95
CA ILE A 373 -4.54 -17.50 17.72
C ILE A 373 -4.95 -16.33 16.83
N VAL A 374 -6.26 -16.18 16.61
CA VAL A 374 -6.81 -15.11 15.77
C VAL A 374 -7.38 -14.02 16.65
N GLY A 375 -6.92 -12.78 16.47
CA GLY A 375 -7.40 -11.64 17.22
C GLY A 375 -8.88 -11.35 16.94
N LYS A 376 -9.63 -10.97 17.99
CA LYS A 376 -11.04 -10.56 17.85
C LYS A 376 -11.18 -9.17 17.23
N LYS A 377 -10.15 -8.34 17.37
CA LYS A 377 -10.08 -6.96 16.89
C LYS A 377 -8.66 -6.65 16.45
N PHE A 378 -8.55 -5.60 15.66
CA PHE A 378 -7.29 -4.97 15.33
C PHE A 378 -6.83 -4.01 16.42
N GLY A 379 -5.54 -3.63 16.39
CA GLY A 379 -4.91 -2.76 17.37
C GLY A 379 -4.00 -3.49 18.34
N LEU A 380 -2.96 -2.80 18.79
CA LEU A 380 -2.00 -3.26 19.79
C LEU A 380 -2.69 -3.42 21.15
N GLU A 381 -2.47 -4.54 21.81
CA GLU A 381 -2.97 -4.78 23.17
C GLU A 381 -1.84 -4.64 24.21
N LEU A 382 -2.14 -3.95 25.30
CA LEU A 382 -1.25 -3.75 26.43
C LEU A 382 -1.84 -4.47 27.64
N HIS A 383 -1.20 -5.54 28.08
CA HIS A 383 -1.56 -6.25 29.31
C HIS A 383 -0.61 -5.88 30.43
N SER A 384 -1.17 -5.44 31.55
CA SER A 384 -0.41 -4.96 32.73
C SER A 384 -0.25 -6.02 33.82
N TRP A 385 -0.55 -7.28 33.53
CA TRP A 385 -0.54 -8.37 34.50
C TRP A 385 0.48 -9.43 34.08
N GLU A 386 0.94 -10.17 35.07
CA GLU A 386 2.09 -11.06 34.92
C GLU A 386 1.65 -12.41 34.36
N VAL A 387 2.45 -12.95 33.42
CA VAL A 387 2.19 -14.24 32.78
C VAL A 387 3.33 -15.20 33.08
N HIS A 388 3.05 -16.27 33.84
CA HIS A 388 4.03 -17.23 34.35
C HIS A 388 3.64 -18.69 34.14
N SER A 389 2.34 -18.94 33.91
CA SER A 389 1.76 -20.26 33.79
C SER A 389 1.06 -20.44 32.46
N PHE A 390 0.86 -21.70 32.09
CA PHE A 390 0.11 -22.07 30.91
C PHE A 390 -1.32 -21.52 30.94
N GLU A 391 -1.97 -21.59 32.10
CA GLU A 391 -3.32 -21.06 32.29
C GLU A 391 -3.39 -19.54 32.02
N GLU A 392 -2.38 -18.77 32.46
CA GLU A 392 -2.31 -17.31 32.22
C GLU A 392 -2.02 -16.99 30.75
N TYR A 393 -1.16 -17.75 30.07
CA TYR A 393 -0.98 -17.61 28.62
C TYR A 393 -2.27 -17.93 27.86
N ASN A 394 -2.96 -19.00 28.24
CA ASN A 394 -4.25 -19.35 27.64
C ASN A 394 -5.30 -18.26 27.91
N GLU A 395 -5.34 -17.67 29.10
CA GLU A 395 -6.21 -16.54 29.41
C GLU A 395 -5.84 -15.28 28.61
N LEU A 396 -4.54 -14.97 28.47
CA LEU A 396 -4.04 -13.90 27.61
C LEU A 396 -4.56 -14.09 26.18
N TYR A 397 -4.32 -15.25 25.58
CA TYR A 397 -4.76 -15.56 24.21
C TYR A 397 -6.27 -15.54 24.04
N THR A 398 -7.01 -16.11 24.97
CA THR A 398 -8.49 -16.17 24.87
C THR A 398 -9.15 -14.84 25.23
N SER A 399 -8.44 -13.93 25.92
CA SER A 399 -8.88 -12.55 26.14
C SER A 399 -8.78 -11.74 24.85
N TRP A 400 -7.60 -11.69 24.22
CA TRP A 400 -7.35 -10.98 22.95
C TRP A 400 -8.07 -11.62 21.75
N GLY A 401 -8.03 -12.94 21.67
CA GLY A 401 -8.34 -13.70 20.46
C GLY A 401 -9.12 -14.99 20.70
N SER A 402 -9.02 -15.89 19.73
CA SER A 402 -9.58 -17.24 19.80
C SER A 402 -8.70 -18.21 19.03
N TYR A 403 -8.56 -19.43 19.53
CA TYR A 403 -7.78 -20.47 18.86
C TYR A 403 -8.45 -20.94 17.56
N LEU A 404 -7.66 -21.14 16.50
CA LEU A 404 -8.12 -21.87 15.31
C LEU A 404 -8.06 -23.38 15.57
N ASN A 405 -9.03 -23.85 16.34
CA ASN A 405 -9.14 -25.26 16.76
C ASN A 405 -10.42 -25.94 16.27
N LYS A 406 -11.38 -25.18 15.72
CA LYS A 406 -12.71 -25.69 15.34
C LYS A 406 -12.68 -26.56 14.09
N MET A 407 -11.73 -26.30 13.19
CA MET A 407 -11.50 -27.07 11.97
C MET A 407 -10.04 -26.95 11.55
N PRO A 408 -9.52 -27.90 10.74
CA PRO A 408 -8.18 -27.81 10.20
C PRO A 408 -7.98 -26.52 9.39
N THR A 409 -6.87 -25.84 9.63
CA THR A 409 -6.47 -24.65 8.86
C THR A 409 -5.31 -25.01 7.94
N TYR A 410 -5.44 -24.66 6.67
CA TYR A 410 -4.47 -24.93 5.62
C TYR A 410 -3.88 -23.62 5.12
N TRP A 411 -2.63 -23.34 5.48
CA TRP A 411 -1.93 -22.14 5.06
C TRP A 411 -1.41 -22.28 3.62
N LEU A 412 -1.80 -21.33 2.77
CA LEU A 412 -1.45 -21.30 1.34
C LEU A 412 -0.14 -20.55 1.08
N THR A 413 0.22 -19.64 1.97
CA THR A 413 1.44 -18.83 1.91
C THR A 413 2.18 -18.90 3.24
N GLU A 414 3.36 -18.31 3.30
CA GLU A 414 4.14 -18.11 4.52
C GLU A 414 4.04 -16.65 4.99
N PRO A 415 4.16 -16.36 6.30
CA PRO A 415 4.10 -15.00 6.80
C PRO A 415 5.31 -14.19 6.32
N VAL A 416 5.06 -13.06 5.67
CA VAL A 416 6.11 -12.20 5.10
C VAL A 416 6.64 -11.19 6.14
N GLN A 417 5.75 -10.66 6.99
CA GLN A 417 6.12 -9.67 8.01
C GLN A 417 5.34 -9.89 9.31
N ARG A 418 5.98 -9.57 10.43
CA ARG A 418 5.43 -9.71 11.78
C ARG A 418 5.51 -8.36 12.50
N GLU A 419 4.44 -7.97 13.17
CA GLU A 419 4.39 -6.73 13.94
C GLU A 419 4.06 -7.01 15.41
N PRO A 420 4.55 -6.18 16.36
CA PRO A 420 4.13 -6.24 17.76
C PRO A 420 2.61 -6.18 17.88
N GLN A 421 2.04 -7.11 18.66
CA GLN A 421 0.59 -7.26 18.79
C GLN A 421 0.14 -7.25 20.25
N ILE A 422 0.89 -7.89 21.15
CA ILE A 422 0.55 -7.95 22.57
C ILE A 422 1.81 -7.67 23.38
N TYR A 423 1.80 -6.64 24.22
CA TYR A 423 2.81 -6.45 25.26
C TYR A 423 2.29 -6.98 26.59
N TYR A 424 3.12 -7.73 27.30
CA TYR A 424 2.79 -8.27 28.61
C TYR A 424 4.01 -8.28 29.53
N THR A 425 3.79 -8.47 30.82
CA THR A 425 4.88 -8.62 31.80
C THR A 425 5.16 -10.10 31.99
N ALA A 426 6.40 -10.51 31.74
CA ALA A 426 6.90 -11.85 32.03
C ALA A 426 7.86 -11.78 33.24
N HIS A 427 7.90 -12.82 34.07
CA HIS A 427 8.96 -12.99 35.05
C HIS A 427 9.68 -14.31 34.82
N GLY A 428 11.00 -14.20 34.68
CA GLY A 428 11.94 -15.27 35.03
C GLY A 428 12.49 -14.98 36.43
N ASN A 429 13.81 -14.75 36.53
CA ASN A 429 14.44 -14.33 37.78
C ASN A 429 14.19 -12.84 38.13
N GLN A 430 13.75 -12.02 37.16
CA GLN A 430 13.39 -10.60 37.29
C GLN A 430 12.23 -10.25 36.35
N ALA A 431 11.53 -9.13 36.61
CA ALA A 431 10.47 -8.61 35.75
C ALA A 431 11.03 -8.16 34.39
N SER A 432 10.44 -8.61 33.30
CA SER A 432 10.75 -8.15 31.94
C SER A 432 9.48 -7.89 31.16
N THR A 433 9.50 -6.87 30.29
CA THR A 433 8.45 -6.69 29.28
C THR A 433 8.73 -7.62 28.12
N ASP A 434 7.74 -8.42 27.77
CA ASP A 434 7.79 -9.33 26.63
C ASP A 434 6.72 -8.94 25.60
N VAL A 435 6.90 -9.40 24.36
CA VAL A 435 6.07 -8.98 23.23
C VAL A 435 5.77 -10.14 22.29
N MET A 436 4.49 -10.31 22.00
CA MET A 436 4.02 -11.25 20.99
C MET A 436 3.87 -10.55 19.66
N TYR A 437 4.25 -11.23 18.59
CA TYR A 437 4.16 -10.72 17.24
C TYR A 437 3.09 -11.46 16.45
N SER A 438 2.31 -10.71 15.68
CA SER A 438 1.31 -11.25 14.76
C SER A 438 1.58 -10.87 13.32
N SER A 439 0.89 -11.53 12.40
CA SER A 439 0.83 -11.19 10.98
C SER A 439 -0.63 -11.05 10.56
N CYS A 440 -0.92 -10.18 9.58
CA CYS A 440 -2.27 -10.05 9.04
C CYS A 440 -2.57 -11.19 8.06
N ALA A 441 -3.73 -11.82 8.19
CA ALA A 441 -4.16 -12.92 7.33
C ALA A 441 -5.61 -12.77 6.86
N ILE A 442 -5.86 -13.22 5.64
CA ILE A 442 -7.18 -13.51 5.09
C ILE A 442 -7.50 -14.97 5.42
N LEU A 443 -8.62 -15.19 6.10
CA LEU A 443 -9.09 -16.49 6.55
C LEU A 443 -10.41 -16.80 5.86
N ALA A 444 -10.45 -17.87 5.06
CA ALA A 444 -11.62 -18.27 4.30
C ALA A 444 -12.16 -19.61 4.80
N THR A 445 -13.41 -19.62 5.27
CA THR A 445 -14.08 -20.78 5.85
C THR A 445 -14.87 -21.54 4.79
N LEU A 446 -14.51 -22.80 4.57
CA LEU A 446 -15.29 -23.74 3.76
C LEU A 446 -16.07 -24.66 4.71
N PRO A 447 -17.40 -24.48 4.86
CA PRO A 447 -18.17 -25.26 5.80
C PRO A 447 -18.19 -26.76 5.42
N PRO A 448 -18.41 -27.66 6.39
CA PRO A 448 -18.71 -29.04 6.09
C PRO A 448 -19.96 -29.12 5.21
N LYS A 449 -20.02 -30.11 4.32
CA LYS A 449 -21.27 -30.39 3.63
C LYS A 449 -22.28 -30.86 4.67
N GLU A 450 -23.45 -30.23 4.72
CA GLU A 450 -24.56 -30.76 5.51
C GLU A 450 -24.78 -32.20 5.06
N SER A 451 -24.69 -33.14 6.00
CA SER A 451 -25.15 -34.50 5.74
C SER A 451 -26.61 -34.35 5.34
N ALA A 452 -26.95 -34.69 4.09
CA ALA A 452 -28.33 -34.81 3.68
C ALA A 452 -29.00 -35.67 4.76
N ALA A 453 -29.91 -35.07 5.54
CA ALA A 453 -30.69 -35.79 6.49
C ALA A 453 -31.43 -36.85 5.68
N THR A 454 -30.98 -38.09 5.80
CA THR A 454 -31.72 -39.25 5.33
C THR A 454 -32.94 -39.35 6.22
N ASP A 455 -34.03 -38.74 5.76
CA ASP A 455 -35.38 -39.06 6.24
C ASP A 455 -35.74 -40.52 5.88
#